data_AF-A0A2K3QPQ4-F1
#
_entry.id   AF-A0A2K3QPQ4-F1
#
_cell.length_a   1.000
_cell.length_b   1.000
_cell.length_c   1.000
_cell.angle_alpha   90.00
_cell.angle_beta   90.00
_cell.angle_gamma   90.00
#
_symmetry.space_group_name_H-M   'P 1'
#
loop_
_entity.id
_entity.type
_entity.pdbx_description
1 polymer ?
#
loop_
_entity_poly.entity_id
_entity_poly.type
_entity_poly.pdbx_seq_one_letter_code
_entity_poly.pdbx_strand_id
1 'polypeptide(L)'
;MKVVGLVRESGATLTTSDLFGRPRLADLALTVRKDVGDSKSEPIVPFCLLEDEDEGLQDTIRAAATQCGVDVGDIKDIYPCTPMQEALLALCMKQQGDYVAKLAFGLPINVDIGRLHSAWQAVCDANLILRYIGPKDGQVKLNNQCMEPEEVESQLKSSFPADATVIIEAVVLTSSTGHPRLFAFVHLGSEGHNGTTGTEKAPVFLTPDESFISMCRAAKARLLGSLPHYMIPGAFILLNHIPEMETGKIDRPLLSQAAGSLSSDDLDRLLNLCTQKQLPSNDKERKRVDLWAELLKSNPITMSLLAMLFM
;
A
#
# COMPACT_ATOMS: atom_id res chain seq x y z
N MET A 1 27.35 -14.92 -9.11
CA MET A 1 28.02 -15.84 -10.06
C MET A 1 29.42 -15.32 -10.39
N LYS A 2 30.44 -15.73 -9.65
CA LYS A 2 31.81 -15.21 -9.81
C LYS A 2 32.57 -15.89 -10.96
N VAL A 3 32.30 -17.18 -11.19
CA VAL A 3 32.98 -18.01 -12.20
C VAL A 3 32.75 -17.51 -13.63
N VAL A 4 31.52 -17.17 -14.00
CA VAL A 4 31.19 -16.64 -15.34
C VAL A 4 31.95 -15.35 -15.64
N GLY A 5 32.07 -14.44 -14.66
CA GLY A 5 32.83 -13.20 -14.80
C GLY A 5 34.33 -13.46 -15.02
N LEU A 6 34.93 -14.32 -14.19
CA LEU A 6 36.34 -14.68 -14.30
C LEU A 6 36.68 -15.39 -15.63
N VAL A 7 35.77 -16.23 -16.14
CA VAL A 7 35.97 -16.90 -17.43
C VAL A 7 35.94 -15.89 -18.57
N ARG A 8 35.02 -14.91 -18.53
CA ARG A 8 34.98 -13.80 -19.49
C ARG A 8 36.23 -12.92 -19.44
N GLU A 9 36.72 -12.59 -18.25
CA GLU A 9 37.98 -11.84 -18.08
C GLU A 9 39.18 -12.57 -18.69
N SER A 10 39.15 -13.90 -18.76
CA SER A 10 40.20 -14.71 -19.40
C SER A 10 40.04 -14.91 -20.92
N GLY A 11 39.09 -14.21 -21.54
CA GLY A 11 38.86 -14.25 -23.00
C GLY A 11 38.13 -15.52 -23.47
N ALA A 12 37.35 -16.14 -22.60
CA ALA A 12 36.54 -17.30 -22.91
C ALA A 12 35.07 -17.08 -22.54
N THR A 13 34.16 -17.77 -23.20
CA THR A 13 32.72 -17.65 -22.98
C THR A 13 32.19 -18.85 -22.20
N LEU A 14 31.43 -18.53 -21.16
CA LEU A 14 30.67 -19.46 -20.35
C LEU A 14 29.38 -18.75 -19.92
N THR A 15 28.22 -19.35 -20.16
CA THR A 15 26.94 -18.75 -19.76
C THR A 15 26.47 -19.27 -18.40
N THR A 16 25.51 -18.55 -17.82
CA THR A 16 24.82 -18.98 -16.61
C THR A 16 24.04 -20.28 -16.85
N SER A 17 23.48 -20.44 -18.05
CA SER A 17 22.80 -21.66 -18.49
C SER A 17 23.74 -22.87 -18.56
N ASP A 18 24.95 -22.69 -19.09
CA ASP A 18 25.95 -23.77 -19.13
C ASP A 18 26.29 -24.26 -17.72
N LEU A 19 26.42 -23.32 -16.78
CA LEU A 19 26.78 -23.58 -15.39
C LEU A 19 25.71 -24.40 -14.64
N PHE A 20 24.43 -24.16 -14.92
CA PHE A 20 23.34 -24.93 -14.33
C PHE A 20 23.03 -26.22 -15.09
N GLY A 21 23.22 -26.24 -16.41
CA GLY A 21 23.00 -27.42 -17.24
C GLY A 21 24.07 -28.50 -17.06
N ARG A 22 25.29 -28.13 -16.62
CA ARG A 22 26.43 -29.02 -16.46
C ARG A 22 27.14 -28.80 -15.13
N PRO A 23 26.67 -29.38 -14.02
CA PRO A 23 27.20 -29.08 -12.68
C PRO A 23 28.59 -29.70 -12.40
N ARG A 24 29.17 -30.47 -13.33
CA ARG A 24 30.51 -31.04 -13.19
C ARG A 24 31.53 -30.20 -13.93
N LEU A 25 32.64 -29.89 -13.25
CA LEU A 25 33.76 -29.11 -13.80
C LEU A 25 34.33 -29.70 -15.10
N ALA A 26 34.40 -31.02 -15.20
CA ALA A 26 34.84 -31.71 -16.42
C ALA A 26 33.89 -31.45 -17.60
N ASP A 27 32.58 -31.43 -17.36
CA ASP A 27 31.56 -31.21 -18.40
C ASP A 27 31.47 -29.72 -18.79
N LEU A 28 31.77 -28.82 -17.85
CA LEU A 28 31.91 -27.38 -18.09
C LEU A 28 33.14 -27.05 -18.93
N ALA A 29 34.26 -27.72 -18.68
CA ALA A 29 35.49 -27.53 -19.46
C ALA A 29 35.27 -27.85 -20.95
N LEU A 30 34.34 -28.75 -21.28
CA LEU A 30 33.95 -29.07 -22.65
C LEU A 30 33.05 -28.00 -23.32
N THR A 31 32.44 -27.11 -22.54
CA THR A 31 31.58 -26.02 -23.04
C THR A 31 32.29 -24.68 -23.17
N VAL A 32 33.41 -24.49 -22.48
CA VAL A 32 34.17 -23.23 -22.53
C VAL A 32 34.74 -23.05 -23.94
N ARG A 33 34.32 -21.97 -24.62
CA ARG A 33 34.84 -21.60 -25.94
C ARG A 33 35.77 -20.41 -25.79
N LYS A 34 36.94 -20.46 -26.45
CA LYS A 34 37.78 -19.27 -26.63
C LYS A 34 37.06 -18.31 -27.57
N ASP A 35 36.88 -17.07 -27.16
CA ASP A 35 36.22 -16.07 -27.98
C ASP A 35 37.19 -15.67 -29.11
N VAL A 36 36.88 -16.04 -30.36
CA VAL A 36 37.68 -15.66 -31.56
C VAL A 36 37.05 -14.46 -32.28
N GLY A 37 35.95 -13.93 -31.78
CA GLY A 37 35.33 -12.73 -32.33
C GLY A 37 34.50 -12.04 -31.28
N ASP A 38 34.45 -10.72 -31.39
CA ASP A 38 33.78 -9.73 -30.55
C ASP A 38 32.31 -10.11 -30.31
N SER A 39 32.04 -11.06 -29.41
CA SER A 39 30.69 -11.39 -28.93
C SER A 39 30.26 -10.34 -27.91
N LYS A 40 30.34 -9.06 -28.27
CA LYS A 40 29.54 -8.03 -27.59
C LYS A 40 28.10 -8.40 -27.88
N SER A 41 27.36 -8.80 -26.85
CA SER A 41 25.90 -8.90 -26.98
C SER A 41 25.42 -7.61 -27.64
N GLU A 42 24.60 -7.74 -28.69
CA GLU A 42 23.98 -6.58 -29.31
C GLU A 42 23.34 -5.70 -28.23
N PRO A 43 23.46 -4.37 -28.33
CA PRO A 43 22.87 -3.48 -27.35
C PRO A 43 21.37 -3.74 -27.30
N ILE A 44 20.88 -4.14 -26.13
CA ILE A 44 19.44 -4.28 -25.86
C ILE A 44 18.84 -2.89 -26.02
N VAL A 45 18.03 -2.72 -27.06
CA VAL A 45 17.34 -1.45 -27.30
C VAL A 45 16.10 -1.38 -26.41
N PRO A 46 15.73 -0.19 -25.90
CA PRO A 46 14.54 -0.04 -25.07
C PRO A 46 13.30 -0.66 -25.72
N PHE A 47 12.44 -1.26 -24.90
CA PHE A 47 11.17 -1.87 -25.26
C PHE A 47 11.26 -3.10 -26.17
N CYS A 48 12.45 -3.58 -26.52
CA CYS A 48 12.61 -4.74 -27.42
C CYS A 48 12.05 -6.06 -26.88
N LEU A 49 11.72 -6.11 -25.59
CA LEU A 49 11.13 -7.28 -24.93
C LEU A 49 9.60 -7.26 -24.94
N LEU A 50 8.99 -6.17 -25.39
CA LEU A 50 7.55 -6.12 -25.63
C LEU A 50 7.28 -6.72 -27.01
N GLU A 51 6.42 -7.73 -27.09
CA GLU A 51 6.06 -8.42 -28.34
C GLU A 51 5.05 -7.61 -29.20
N ASP A 52 4.85 -6.33 -28.88
CA ASP A 52 3.84 -5.46 -29.48
C ASP A 52 4.35 -4.79 -30.78
N GLU A 53 3.47 -4.68 -31.78
CA GLU A 53 3.69 -3.80 -32.95
C GLU A 53 3.73 -2.32 -32.52
N ASP A 54 4.26 -1.42 -33.36
CA ASP A 54 4.50 0.00 -33.02
C ASP A 54 3.29 0.73 -32.40
N GLU A 55 2.07 0.44 -32.86
CA GLU A 55 0.83 1.01 -32.29
C GLU A 55 0.53 0.43 -30.89
N GLY A 56 0.69 -0.88 -30.70
CA GLY A 56 0.49 -1.55 -29.40
C GLY A 56 1.53 -1.11 -28.36
N LEU A 57 2.77 -0.88 -28.78
CA LEU A 57 3.84 -0.41 -27.91
C LEU A 57 3.50 0.95 -27.27
N GLN A 58 2.99 1.90 -28.06
CA GLN A 58 2.63 3.23 -27.56
C GLN A 58 1.50 3.17 -26.53
N ASP A 59 0.51 2.30 -26.76
CA ASP A 59 -0.59 2.09 -25.82
C ASP A 59 -0.13 1.40 -24.54
N THR A 60 0.77 0.42 -24.64
CA THR A 60 1.43 -0.22 -23.48
C THR A 60 2.21 0.81 -22.65
N ILE A 61 2.97 1.72 -23.28
CA ILE A 61 3.69 2.79 -22.57
C ILE A 61 2.71 3.76 -21.90
N ARG A 62 1.64 4.19 -22.58
CA ARG A 62 0.63 5.08 -21.98
C ARG A 62 -0.07 4.44 -20.79
N ALA A 63 -0.41 3.15 -20.91
CA ALA A 63 -1.02 2.39 -19.83
C ALA A 63 -0.08 2.31 -18.62
N ALA A 64 1.20 2.00 -18.85
CA ALA A 64 2.21 1.97 -17.80
C ALA A 64 2.44 3.35 -17.15
N ALA A 65 2.47 4.43 -17.93
CA ALA A 65 2.65 5.80 -17.43
C ALA A 65 1.50 6.20 -16.51
N THR A 66 0.27 5.87 -16.93
CA THR A 66 -0.94 6.08 -16.14
C THR A 66 -0.86 5.31 -14.81
N GLN A 67 -0.57 4.00 -14.86
CA GLN A 67 -0.51 3.14 -13.66
C GLN A 67 0.61 3.51 -12.66
N CYS A 68 1.69 4.10 -13.16
CA CYS A 68 2.85 4.52 -12.36
C CYS A 68 2.77 5.98 -11.90
N GLY A 69 1.76 6.74 -12.36
CA GLY A 69 1.62 8.17 -12.09
C GLY A 69 2.87 8.96 -12.48
N VAL A 70 3.36 8.76 -13.70
CA VAL A 70 4.52 9.45 -14.29
C VAL A 70 4.20 9.90 -15.73
N ASP A 71 4.97 10.84 -16.26
CA ASP A 71 4.82 11.23 -17.66
C ASP A 71 5.34 10.15 -18.60
N VAL A 72 4.74 10.03 -19.79
CA VAL A 72 5.16 9.06 -20.82
C VAL A 72 6.65 9.17 -21.15
N GLY A 73 7.21 10.40 -21.17
CA GLY A 73 8.63 10.64 -21.44
C GLY A 73 9.60 10.18 -20.33
N ASP A 74 9.07 9.91 -19.14
CA ASP A 74 9.84 9.40 -18.01
C ASP A 74 10.03 7.87 -18.08
N ILE A 75 9.18 7.16 -18.82
CA ILE A 75 9.34 5.73 -19.05
C ILE A 75 10.52 5.50 -19.99
N LYS A 76 11.56 4.85 -19.46
CA LYS A 76 12.76 4.52 -20.24
C LYS A 76 12.73 3.14 -20.87
N ASP A 77 11.99 2.21 -20.28
CA ASP A 77 11.88 0.83 -20.74
C ASP A 77 10.74 0.11 -20.00
N ILE A 78 10.27 -1.03 -20.53
CA ILE A 78 9.28 -1.91 -19.88
C ILE A 78 9.75 -3.35 -20.04
N TYR A 79 9.86 -4.06 -18.91
CA TYR A 79 10.26 -5.45 -18.86
C TYR A 79 9.05 -6.34 -18.55
N PRO A 80 8.68 -7.30 -19.42
CA PRO A 80 7.67 -8.27 -19.07
C PRO A 80 8.15 -9.13 -17.90
N CYS A 81 7.23 -9.54 -17.05
CA CYS A 81 7.56 -10.46 -15.98
C CYS A 81 7.85 -11.85 -16.56
N THR A 82 8.85 -12.53 -16.01
CA THR A 82 8.99 -13.98 -16.22
C THR A 82 7.86 -14.73 -15.51
N PRO A 83 7.50 -15.95 -15.94
CA PRO A 83 6.44 -16.74 -15.28
C PRO A 83 6.63 -16.92 -13.76
N MET A 84 7.90 -17.01 -13.31
CA MET A 84 8.21 -17.07 -11.87
C MET A 84 7.93 -15.73 -11.16
N GLN A 85 8.27 -14.61 -11.79
CA GLN A 85 7.98 -13.28 -11.24
C GLN A 85 6.47 -13.00 -11.22
N GLU A 86 5.73 -13.40 -12.26
CA GLU A 86 4.26 -13.32 -12.28
C GLU A 86 3.64 -14.12 -11.12
N ALA A 87 4.11 -15.36 -10.92
CA ALA A 87 3.64 -16.19 -9.82
C ALA A 87 3.96 -15.57 -8.45
N LEU A 88 5.16 -15.02 -8.27
CA LEU A 88 5.54 -14.33 -7.03
C LEU A 88 4.71 -13.07 -6.79
N LEU A 89 4.48 -12.24 -7.82
CA LEU A 89 3.60 -11.07 -7.75
C LEU A 89 2.16 -11.47 -7.39
N ALA A 90 1.63 -12.51 -8.02
CA ALA A 90 0.31 -13.04 -7.70
C ALA A 90 0.21 -13.60 -6.27
N LEU A 91 1.31 -14.12 -5.71
CA LEU A 91 1.37 -14.55 -4.30
C LEU A 91 1.43 -13.35 -3.35
N CYS A 92 2.19 -12.30 -3.67
CA CYS A 92 2.20 -11.05 -2.92
C CYS A 92 0.81 -10.40 -2.84
N MET A 93 -0.02 -10.57 -3.88
CA MET A 93 -1.41 -10.11 -3.90
C MET A 93 -2.34 -10.95 -3.01
N LYS A 94 -2.00 -12.21 -2.71
CA LYS A 94 -2.82 -13.11 -1.87
C LYS A 94 -2.51 -13.00 -0.38
N GLN A 95 -1.26 -12.75 -0.01
CA GLN A 95 -0.83 -12.59 1.37
C GLN A 95 0.16 -11.43 1.49
N GLN A 96 -0.26 -10.40 2.23
CA GLN A 96 0.45 -9.13 2.28
C GLN A 96 1.76 -9.23 3.07
N GLY A 97 2.84 -8.73 2.46
CA GLY A 97 4.17 -8.70 3.06
C GLY A 97 5.02 -9.93 2.78
N ASP A 98 4.44 -11.00 2.24
CA ASP A 98 5.21 -12.12 1.71
C ASP A 98 6.06 -11.67 0.52
N TYR A 99 7.26 -12.24 0.42
CA TYR A 99 8.27 -11.91 -0.61
C TYR A 99 8.73 -10.43 -0.65
N VAL A 100 8.40 -9.61 0.36
CA VAL A 100 8.97 -8.27 0.56
C VAL A 100 10.07 -8.32 1.61
N ALA A 101 11.33 -8.18 1.18
CA ALA A 101 12.46 -8.08 2.10
C ALA A 101 12.51 -6.70 2.76
N LYS A 102 12.18 -6.63 4.06
CA LYS A 102 12.41 -5.43 4.89
C LYS A 102 13.67 -5.60 5.71
N LEU A 103 14.68 -4.78 5.42
CA LEU A 103 15.93 -4.75 6.16
C LEU A 103 16.02 -3.42 6.91
N ALA A 104 15.99 -3.49 8.24
CA ALA A 104 16.16 -2.33 9.10
C ALA A 104 17.60 -2.26 9.60
N PHE A 105 18.25 -1.11 9.43
CA PHE A 105 19.63 -0.87 9.86
C PHE A 105 19.66 0.29 10.85
N GLY A 106 20.26 0.05 12.02
CA GLY A 106 20.52 1.11 12.99
C GLY A 106 21.62 2.03 12.49
N LEU A 107 21.35 3.34 12.45
CA LEU A 107 22.35 4.34 12.08
C LEU A 107 23.09 4.84 13.33
N PRO A 108 24.42 4.91 13.31
CA PRO A 108 25.19 5.59 14.34
C PRO A 108 24.81 7.07 14.50
N ILE A 109 24.91 7.61 15.72
CA ILE A 109 24.50 8.99 16.06
C ILE A 109 25.26 10.07 15.27
N ASN A 110 26.44 9.74 14.75
CA ASN A 110 27.32 10.63 14.01
C ASN A 110 27.11 10.58 12.49
N VAL A 111 26.11 9.82 12.01
CA VAL A 111 25.76 9.80 10.59
C VAL A 111 25.02 11.09 10.23
N ASP A 112 25.56 11.80 9.26
CA ASP A 112 24.87 12.90 8.59
C ASP A 112 23.77 12.33 7.67
N ILE A 113 22.52 12.51 8.09
CA ILE A 113 21.34 12.01 7.36
C ILE A 113 21.21 12.68 5.98
N GLY A 114 21.54 13.96 5.86
CA GLY A 114 21.49 14.68 4.60
C GLY A 114 22.49 14.11 3.60
N ARG A 115 23.74 13.88 4.05
CA ARG A 115 24.78 13.26 3.22
C ARG A 115 24.44 11.83 2.85
N LEU A 116 23.88 11.05 3.77
CA LEU A 116 23.42 9.68 3.50
C LEU A 116 22.34 9.68 2.42
N HIS A 117 21.34 10.57 2.52
CA HIS A 117 20.28 10.70 1.53
C HIS A 117 20.84 11.07 0.14
N SER A 118 21.74 12.05 0.06
CA SER A 118 22.38 12.42 -1.20
C SER A 118 23.20 11.28 -1.82
N ALA A 119 23.94 10.53 -1.00
CA ALA A 119 24.69 9.37 -1.47
C ALA A 119 23.77 8.25 -1.96
N TRP A 120 22.66 7.99 -1.24
CA TRP A 120 21.64 7.03 -1.66
C TRP A 120 21.03 7.41 -3.00
N GLN A 121 20.63 8.68 -3.15
CA GLN A 121 20.05 9.18 -4.39
C GLN A 121 21.03 9.04 -5.56
N ALA A 122 22.31 9.35 -5.36
CA ALA A 122 23.34 9.16 -6.38
C ALA A 122 23.49 7.68 -6.81
N VAL A 123 23.35 6.73 -5.88
CA VAL A 123 23.38 5.29 -6.17
C VAL A 123 22.14 4.86 -6.93
N CYS A 124 20.94 5.27 -6.51
CA CYS A 124 19.71 5.06 -7.27
C CYS A 124 19.85 5.66 -8.67
N ASP A 125 20.48 6.82 -8.78
CA ASP A 125 20.63 7.51 -10.06
C ASP A 125 21.61 6.85 -11.02
N ALA A 126 22.63 6.20 -10.48
CA ALA A 126 23.57 5.45 -11.29
C ALA A 126 23.02 4.08 -11.72
N ASN A 127 21.97 3.56 -11.09
CA ASN A 127 21.52 2.17 -11.26
C ASN A 127 20.03 2.07 -11.61
N LEU A 128 19.72 1.85 -12.89
CA LEU A 128 18.36 1.74 -13.40
C LEU A 128 17.48 0.73 -12.66
N ILE A 129 18.05 -0.41 -12.26
CA ILE A 129 17.32 -1.46 -11.52
C ILE A 129 16.80 -0.97 -10.15
N LEU A 130 17.41 0.06 -9.57
CA LEU A 130 17.00 0.66 -8.30
C LEU A 130 15.98 1.79 -8.48
N ARG A 131 15.68 2.17 -9.73
CA ARG A 131 14.66 3.17 -10.10
C ARG A 131 13.33 2.53 -10.49
N TYR A 132 13.14 1.24 -10.18
CA TYR A 132 11.90 0.54 -10.46
C TYR A 132 10.73 1.18 -9.71
N ILE A 133 9.69 1.56 -10.46
CA ILE A 133 8.41 2.02 -9.96
C ILE A 133 7.41 0.91 -10.29
N GLY A 134 6.91 0.22 -9.26
CA GLY A 134 5.71 -0.60 -9.39
C GLY A 134 4.46 0.27 -9.46
N PRO A 135 3.28 -0.29 -9.80
CA PRO A 135 2.04 0.47 -9.86
C PRO A 135 1.88 1.30 -8.58
N LYS A 136 1.77 2.63 -8.75
CA LYS A 136 1.54 3.56 -7.64
C LYS A 136 0.05 3.66 -7.30
N ASP A 137 -0.81 3.24 -8.21
CA ASP A 137 -2.25 3.35 -8.06
C ASP A 137 -2.75 2.34 -7.00
N GLY A 138 -3.30 2.86 -5.92
CA GLY A 138 -3.87 2.07 -4.82
C GLY A 138 -3.07 2.19 -3.51
N GLN A 139 -1.74 2.16 -3.56
CA GLN A 139 -0.95 2.05 -2.33
C GLN A 139 -1.03 3.27 -1.41
N VAL A 140 -1.56 3.03 -0.21
CA VAL A 140 -1.59 4.00 0.88
C VAL A 140 -0.46 3.71 1.87
N LYS A 141 0.32 4.75 2.20
CA LYS A 141 1.35 4.69 3.24
C LYS A 141 0.80 5.20 4.58
N LEU A 142 0.72 4.31 5.57
CA LEU A 142 0.36 4.63 6.94
C LEU A 142 1.57 4.37 7.84
N ASN A 143 2.10 5.38 8.54
CA ASN A 143 3.18 5.23 9.53
C ASN A 143 4.35 4.33 9.08
N ASN A 144 4.90 4.57 7.88
CA ASN A 144 5.96 3.79 7.21
C ASN A 144 5.58 2.36 6.77
N GLN A 145 4.29 2.07 6.62
CA GLN A 145 3.78 0.78 6.13
C GLN A 145 2.92 1.01 4.89
N CYS A 146 3.13 0.22 3.82
CA CYS A 146 2.31 0.26 2.61
C CYS A 146 1.17 -0.75 2.71
N MET A 147 -0.02 -0.35 2.26
CA MET A 147 -1.17 -1.23 2.09
C MET A 147 -1.95 -0.89 0.82
N GLU A 148 -2.66 -1.90 0.30
CA GLU A 148 -3.67 -1.73 -0.74
C GLU A 148 -5.05 -1.58 -0.07
N PRO A 149 -5.74 -0.43 -0.20
CA PRO A 149 -7.07 -0.19 0.30
C PRO A 149 -8.09 -1.25 -0.15
N GLU A 150 -7.94 -1.75 -1.38
CA GLU A 150 -8.87 -2.67 -2.03
C GLU A 150 -9.01 -4.00 -1.28
N GLU A 151 -7.95 -4.48 -0.62
CA GLU A 151 -8.01 -5.70 0.21
C GLU A 151 -8.88 -5.46 1.45
N VAL A 152 -8.71 -4.30 2.10
CA VAL A 152 -9.53 -3.93 3.26
C VAL A 152 -10.98 -3.71 2.82
N GLU A 153 -11.21 -3.06 1.67
CA GLU A 153 -12.54 -2.88 1.07
C GLU A 153 -13.21 -4.24 0.79
N SER A 154 -12.49 -5.18 0.19
CA SER A 154 -12.97 -6.54 -0.12
C SER A 154 -13.40 -7.30 1.14
N GLN A 155 -12.57 -7.30 2.19
CA GLN A 155 -12.92 -7.94 3.45
C GLN A 155 -14.11 -7.27 4.14
N LEU A 156 -14.19 -5.94 4.07
CA LEU A 156 -15.29 -5.18 4.66
C LEU A 156 -16.61 -5.38 3.94
N LYS A 157 -16.63 -5.49 2.60
CA LYS A 157 -17.85 -5.69 1.80
C LYS A 157 -18.70 -6.85 2.32
N SER A 158 -18.08 -7.94 2.79
CA SER A 158 -18.78 -9.09 3.38
C SER A 158 -19.57 -8.80 4.68
N SER A 159 -19.37 -7.61 5.29
CA SER A 159 -20.07 -7.17 6.52
C SER A 159 -21.31 -6.32 6.25
N PHE A 160 -21.48 -5.86 5.02
CA PHE A 160 -22.50 -4.89 4.64
C PHE A 160 -23.44 -5.52 3.60
N PRO A 161 -24.60 -4.89 3.31
CA PRO A 161 -25.49 -5.32 2.23
C PRO A 161 -24.76 -5.48 0.90
N ALA A 162 -25.26 -6.36 0.02
CA ALA A 162 -24.59 -6.71 -1.23
C ALA A 162 -24.42 -5.53 -2.21
N ASP A 163 -25.28 -4.53 -2.10
CA ASP A 163 -25.28 -3.29 -2.87
C ASP A 163 -24.52 -2.15 -2.16
N ALA A 164 -23.95 -2.40 -0.98
CA ALA A 164 -23.15 -1.42 -0.27
C ALA A 164 -21.80 -1.21 -0.95
N THR A 165 -21.39 0.04 -1.03
CA THR A 165 -20.05 0.43 -1.48
C THR A 165 -19.21 0.80 -0.28
N VAL A 166 -18.00 0.23 -0.19
CA VAL A 166 -17.02 0.52 0.85
C VAL A 166 -15.79 1.11 0.19
N ILE A 167 -15.30 2.23 0.73
CA ILE A 167 -14.14 2.97 0.24
C ILE A 167 -13.17 3.15 1.41
N ILE A 168 -11.91 2.80 1.22
CA ILE A 168 -10.86 2.93 2.24
C ILE A 168 -9.89 4.04 1.84
N GLU A 169 -9.66 4.99 2.75
CA GLU A 169 -8.82 6.16 2.48
C GLU A 169 -7.99 6.55 3.71
N ALA A 170 -6.76 7.00 3.48
CA ALA A 170 -5.97 7.63 4.54
C ALA A 170 -6.27 9.13 4.64
N VAL A 171 -6.70 9.54 5.83
CA VAL A 171 -7.10 10.91 6.11
C VAL A 171 -6.10 11.55 7.07
N VAL A 172 -5.57 12.70 6.70
CA VAL A 172 -4.79 13.55 7.61
C VAL A 172 -5.75 14.53 8.27
N LEU A 173 -5.84 14.45 9.60
CA LEU A 173 -6.72 15.31 10.38
C LEU A 173 -6.05 16.66 10.62
N THR A 174 -6.79 17.75 10.38
CA THR A 174 -6.30 19.12 10.61
C THR A 174 -5.99 19.41 12.08
N SER A 175 -6.62 18.67 13.00
CA SER A 175 -6.46 18.79 14.45
C SER A 175 -5.33 17.94 15.05
N SER A 176 -4.66 17.10 14.26
CA SER A 176 -3.61 16.18 14.74
C SER A 176 -2.21 16.56 14.25
N THR A 177 -1.17 15.90 14.78
CA THR A 177 0.25 16.13 14.46
C THR A 177 0.65 15.71 13.03
N GLY A 178 -0.29 15.63 12.09
CA GLY A 178 -0.06 15.32 10.69
C GLY A 178 0.05 13.82 10.36
N HIS A 179 -0.19 12.93 11.32
CA HIS A 179 -0.19 11.48 11.04
C HIS A 179 -1.49 11.08 10.34
N PRO A 180 -1.41 10.42 9.17
CA PRO A 180 -2.59 9.88 8.51
C PRO A 180 -3.24 8.78 9.34
N ARG A 181 -4.56 8.68 9.28
CA ARG A 181 -5.37 7.62 9.87
C ARG A 181 -6.24 6.99 8.80
N LEU A 182 -6.45 5.68 8.90
CA LEU A 182 -7.27 4.94 7.93
C LEU A 182 -8.76 5.05 8.27
N PHE A 183 -9.57 5.46 7.30
CA PHE A 183 -11.01 5.65 7.43
C PHE A 183 -11.74 4.75 6.43
N ALA A 184 -12.87 4.18 6.87
CA ALA A 184 -13.79 3.43 6.01
C ALA A 184 -15.04 4.27 5.74
N PHE A 185 -15.26 4.65 4.49
CA PHE A 185 -16.48 5.31 4.05
C PHE A 185 -17.41 4.26 3.46
N VAL A 186 -18.66 4.25 3.90
CA VAL A 186 -19.63 3.22 3.54
C VAL A 186 -20.89 3.89 3.03
N HIS A 187 -21.31 3.54 1.83
CA HIS A 187 -22.61 3.89 1.28
C HIS A 187 -23.48 2.64 1.26
N LEU A 188 -24.58 2.63 2.02
CA LEU A 188 -25.58 1.56 1.96
C LEU A 188 -26.44 1.82 0.72
N GLY A 189 -26.49 0.87 -0.22
CA GLY A 189 -27.24 1.05 -1.47
C GLY A 189 -28.73 1.33 -1.25
N SER A 190 -29.41 1.79 -2.30
CA SER A 190 -30.75 2.36 -2.16
C SER A 190 -31.86 1.30 -2.11
N GLU A 191 -32.40 1.06 -0.92
CA GLU A 191 -33.85 0.97 -0.70
C GLU A 191 -34.22 2.08 0.28
N GLY A 192 -34.56 3.25 -0.27
CA GLY A 192 -35.14 4.36 0.47
C GLY A 192 -34.19 5.50 0.80
N HIS A 193 -33.82 6.30 -0.22
CA HIS A 193 -33.95 7.77 -0.22
C HIS A 193 -33.98 8.18 -1.70
N ASN A 194 -35.17 8.51 -2.20
CA ASN A 194 -35.32 9.10 -3.53
C ASN A 194 -34.38 10.29 -3.63
N GLY A 195 -33.42 10.18 -4.56
CA GLY A 195 -32.54 11.27 -4.92
C GLY A 195 -33.37 12.52 -5.20
N THR A 196 -33.24 13.51 -4.34
CA THR A 196 -33.53 14.87 -4.77
C THR A 196 -32.32 15.28 -5.59
N THR A 197 -32.51 15.24 -6.90
CA THR A 197 -31.65 15.87 -7.88
C THR A 197 -31.22 17.26 -7.39
N GLY A 198 -29.90 17.48 -7.35
CA GLY A 198 -29.27 18.80 -7.38
C GLY A 198 -29.73 19.82 -6.33
N THR A 199 -29.12 19.79 -5.15
CA THR A 199 -28.79 21.03 -4.43
C THR A 199 -27.39 20.90 -3.82
N GLU A 200 -26.50 21.84 -4.13
CA GLU A 200 -25.07 21.90 -3.73
C GLU A 200 -24.81 22.00 -2.21
N LYS A 201 -25.76 21.59 -1.35
CA LYS A 201 -25.69 21.75 0.12
C LYS A 201 -26.09 20.53 0.94
N ALA A 202 -26.37 19.38 0.31
CA ALA A 202 -26.59 18.16 1.09
C ALA A 202 -25.26 17.71 1.73
N PRO A 203 -25.25 17.35 3.02
CA PRO A 203 -24.03 16.85 3.66
C PRO A 203 -23.60 15.53 3.02
N VAL A 204 -22.28 15.38 2.82
CA VAL A 204 -21.66 14.17 2.27
C VAL A 204 -21.80 12.98 3.24
N PHE A 205 -21.81 13.26 4.54
CA PHE A 205 -21.91 12.26 5.60
C PHE A 205 -23.31 12.25 6.24
N LEU A 206 -23.78 11.06 6.59
CA LEU A 206 -25.00 10.85 7.37
C LEU A 206 -24.67 10.54 8.83
N THR A 207 -25.62 10.83 9.71
CA THR A 207 -25.59 10.33 11.09
C THR A 207 -25.92 8.84 11.09
N PRO A 208 -25.05 7.98 11.63
CA PRO A 208 -25.27 6.54 11.63
C PRO A 208 -26.38 6.13 12.61
N ASP A 209 -27.17 5.14 12.22
CA ASP A 209 -28.16 4.48 13.08
C ASP A 209 -27.57 3.24 13.79
N GLU A 210 -28.32 2.65 14.72
CA GLU A 210 -27.85 1.45 15.46
C GLU A 210 -27.60 0.25 14.55
N SER A 211 -28.32 0.14 13.42
CA SER A 211 -28.12 -0.93 12.44
C SER A 211 -26.72 -0.82 11.81
N PHE A 212 -26.38 0.35 11.29
CA PHE A 212 -25.06 0.64 10.74
C PHE A 212 -23.95 0.44 11.77
N ILE A 213 -24.14 0.97 12.98
CA ILE A 213 -23.15 0.84 14.06
C ILE A 213 -22.91 -0.65 14.39
N SER A 214 -23.96 -1.47 14.43
CA SER A 214 -23.86 -2.91 14.64
C SER A 214 -23.05 -3.60 13.54
N MET A 215 -23.31 -3.27 12.27
CA MET A 215 -22.55 -3.77 11.12
C MET A 215 -21.06 -3.39 11.21
N CYS A 216 -20.76 -2.13 11.53
CA CYS A 216 -19.37 -1.67 11.67
C CYS A 216 -18.64 -2.35 12.83
N ARG A 217 -19.30 -2.61 13.97
CA ARG A 217 -18.72 -3.38 15.08
C ARG A 217 -18.37 -4.81 14.65
N ALA A 218 -19.28 -5.48 13.96
CA ALA A 218 -19.05 -6.83 13.43
C ALA A 218 -17.92 -6.85 12.39
N ALA A 219 -17.90 -5.85 11.50
CA ALA A 219 -16.85 -5.68 10.50
C ALA A 219 -15.46 -5.51 11.14
N LYS A 220 -15.35 -4.58 12.09
CA LYS A 220 -14.11 -4.30 12.82
C LYS A 220 -13.60 -5.53 13.60
N ALA A 221 -14.50 -6.25 14.27
CA ALA A 221 -14.15 -7.48 14.98
C ALA A 221 -13.60 -8.57 14.05
N ARG A 222 -14.13 -8.68 12.82
CA ARG A 222 -13.64 -9.62 11.82
C ARG A 222 -12.25 -9.24 11.31
N LEU A 223 -12.05 -7.96 10.96
CA LEU A 223 -10.75 -7.46 10.51
C LEU A 223 -9.66 -7.65 11.57
N LEU A 224 -9.98 -7.46 12.86
CA LEU A 224 -9.05 -7.74 13.96
C LEU A 224 -8.59 -9.19 14.03
N GLY A 225 -9.39 -10.14 13.52
CA GLY A 225 -9.04 -11.56 13.47
C GLY A 225 -8.27 -11.97 12.22
N SER A 226 -8.31 -11.18 11.15
CA SER A 226 -7.77 -11.55 9.82
C SER A 226 -6.64 -10.66 9.32
N LEU A 227 -6.54 -9.40 9.76
CA LEU A 227 -5.59 -8.41 9.26
C LEU A 227 -4.68 -7.84 10.36
N PRO A 228 -3.46 -7.39 10.02
CA PRO A 228 -2.63 -6.60 10.91
C PRO A 228 -3.33 -5.33 11.40
N HIS A 229 -3.03 -4.92 12.64
CA HIS A 229 -3.67 -3.78 13.31
C HIS A 229 -3.62 -2.46 12.52
N TYR A 230 -2.53 -2.20 11.80
CA TYR A 230 -2.37 -0.98 11.01
C TYR A 230 -3.33 -0.88 9.82
N MET A 231 -3.96 -1.99 9.43
CA MET A 231 -4.91 -2.03 8.32
C MET A 231 -6.36 -1.86 8.74
N ILE A 232 -6.60 -1.76 10.04
CA ILE A 232 -7.94 -1.72 10.59
C ILE A 232 -8.38 -0.26 10.63
N PRO A 233 -9.47 0.12 9.95
CA PRO A 233 -9.95 1.49 9.95
C PRO A 233 -10.23 1.97 11.38
N GLY A 234 -9.73 3.15 11.70
CA GLY A 234 -9.96 3.80 12.99
C GLY A 234 -11.40 4.27 13.14
N ALA A 235 -11.99 4.74 12.04
CA ALA A 235 -13.35 5.27 11.96
C ALA A 235 -14.12 4.67 10.77
N PHE A 236 -15.44 4.55 10.95
CA PHE A 236 -16.40 4.20 9.90
C PHE A 236 -17.35 5.37 9.71
N ILE A 237 -17.52 5.84 8.47
CA ILE A 237 -18.34 7.00 8.12
C ILE A 237 -19.43 6.56 7.13
N LEU A 238 -20.69 6.83 7.49
CA LEU A 238 -21.83 6.60 6.60
C LEU A 238 -21.94 7.73 5.58
N LEU A 239 -21.93 7.39 4.30
CA LEU A 239 -22.09 8.32 3.19
C LEU A 239 -23.56 8.50 2.83
N ASN A 240 -23.92 9.74 2.51
CA ASN A 240 -25.23 10.09 1.93
C ASN A 240 -25.29 9.75 0.44
N HIS A 241 -24.18 10.00 -0.27
CA HIS A 241 -23.98 9.66 -1.67
C HIS A 241 -22.48 9.42 -1.89
N ILE A 242 -22.14 8.73 -2.97
CA ILE A 242 -20.75 8.59 -3.40
C ILE A 242 -20.40 9.84 -4.21
N PRO A 243 -19.44 10.68 -3.78
CA PRO A 243 -19.03 11.82 -4.58
C PRO A 243 -18.25 11.32 -5.80
N GLU A 244 -18.61 11.82 -6.97
CA GLU A 244 -18.00 11.45 -8.25
C GLU A 244 -17.39 12.68 -8.93
N MET A 245 -16.23 12.49 -9.56
CA MET A 245 -15.62 13.46 -10.46
C MET A 245 -16.43 13.55 -11.76
N GLU A 246 -16.16 14.56 -12.60
CA GLU A 246 -16.77 14.70 -13.94
C GLU A 246 -16.56 13.46 -14.84
N THR A 247 -15.57 12.62 -14.52
CA THR A 247 -15.26 11.37 -15.21
C THR A 247 -16.09 10.15 -14.76
N GLY A 248 -16.94 10.30 -13.74
CA GLY A 248 -17.66 9.20 -13.10
C GLY A 248 -16.81 8.35 -12.15
N LYS A 249 -15.56 8.75 -11.88
CA LYS A 249 -14.71 8.14 -10.85
C LYS A 249 -15.04 8.71 -9.47
N ILE A 250 -14.85 7.92 -8.42
CA ILE A 250 -15.03 8.37 -7.03
C ILE A 250 -14.07 9.54 -6.71
N ASP A 251 -14.59 10.62 -6.16
CA ASP A 251 -13.82 11.78 -5.69
C ASP A 251 -13.28 11.54 -4.27
N ARG A 252 -12.24 10.70 -4.18
CA ARG A 252 -11.49 10.42 -2.94
C ARG A 252 -10.89 11.67 -2.29
N PRO A 253 -10.32 12.65 -3.04
CA PRO A 253 -9.86 13.92 -2.48
C PRO A 253 -10.95 14.67 -1.69
N LEU A 254 -12.17 14.73 -2.22
CA LEU A 254 -13.30 15.37 -1.54
C LEU A 254 -13.64 14.65 -0.23
N LEU A 255 -13.68 13.31 -0.23
CA LEU A 255 -13.91 12.52 0.99
C LEU A 255 -12.85 12.76 2.06
N SER A 256 -11.58 12.75 1.65
CA SER A 256 -10.45 12.98 2.57
C SER A 256 -10.46 14.40 3.14
N GLN A 257 -10.75 15.40 2.31
CA GLN A 257 -10.86 16.80 2.76
C GLN A 257 -12.03 16.98 3.74
N ALA A 258 -13.21 16.44 3.41
CA ALA A 258 -14.39 16.53 4.26
C ALA A 258 -14.14 15.86 5.62
N ALA A 259 -13.58 14.65 5.63
CA ALA A 259 -13.24 13.95 6.87
C ALA A 259 -12.10 14.62 7.66
N GLY A 260 -11.11 15.19 6.97
CA GLY A 260 -10.00 15.92 7.58
C GLY A 260 -10.42 17.22 8.29
N SER A 261 -11.57 17.77 7.92
CA SER A 261 -12.18 18.98 8.49
C SER A 261 -13.11 18.72 9.68
N LEU A 262 -13.31 17.46 10.07
CA LEU A 262 -14.17 17.10 11.21
C LEU A 262 -13.65 17.69 12.53
N SER A 263 -14.58 18.11 13.39
CA SER A 263 -14.25 18.59 14.74
C SER A 263 -13.68 17.45 15.60
N SER A 264 -12.91 17.79 16.65
CA SER A 264 -12.39 16.78 17.59
C SER A 264 -13.52 15.96 18.22
N ASP A 265 -14.64 16.59 18.56
CA ASP A 265 -15.78 15.94 19.20
C ASP A 265 -16.48 14.95 18.25
N ASP A 266 -16.64 15.31 16.98
CA ASP A 266 -17.25 14.43 15.98
C ASP A 266 -16.33 13.25 15.65
N LEU A 267 -15.03 13.51 15.56
CA LEU A 267 -14.04 12.47 15.38
C LEU A 267 -14.04 11.48 16.55
N ASP A 268 -14.03 11.98 17.79
CA ASP A 268 -14.09 11.12 18.98
C ASP A 268 -15.36 10.29 19.01
N ARG A 269 -16.50 10.86 18.60
CA ARG A 269 -17.74 10.09 18.43
C ARG A 269 -17.54 8.97 17.42
N LEU A 270 -17.07 9.26 16.21
CA LEU A 270 -16.87 8.29 15.13
C LEU A 270 -15.91 7.15 15.52
N LEU A 271 -14.78 7.47 16.16
CA LEU A 271 -13.82 6.48 16.66
C LEU A 271 -14.43 5.55 17.71
N ASN A 272 -15.36 6.08 18.52
CA ASN A 272 -16.02 5.34 19.59
C ASN A 272 -17.27 4.58 19.14
N LEU A 273 -17.89 4.91 18.00
CA LEU A 273 -19.10 4.22 17.50
C LEU A 273 -18.93 2.69 17.46
N CYS A 274 -17.76 2.26 16.97
CA CYS A 274 -17.45 0.86 16.71
C CYS A 274 -16.60 0.22 17.83
N THR A 275 -16.41 0.93 18.94
CA THR A 275 -15.54 0.50 20.03
C THR A 275 -16.39 0.26 21.27
N GLN A 276 -16.54 -1.00 21.69
CA GLN A 276 -17.06 -1.27 23.03
C GLN A 276 -16.01 -0.79 24.04
N LYS A 277 -16.32 0.29 24.75
CA LYS A 277 -15.52 0.76 25.88
C LYS A 277 -15.64 -0.26 27.01
N GLN A 278 -14.71 -1.21 27.06
CA GLN A 278 -14.59 -2.09 28.22
C GLN A 278 -13.91 -1.30 29.35
N LEU A 279 -14.65 -1.10 30.45
CA LEU A 279 -14.04 -0.64 31.69
C LEU A 279 -13.07 -1.73 32.19
N PRO A 280 -11.95 -1.33 32.83
CA PRO A 280 -11.05 -2.30 33.44
C PRO A 280 -11.83 -3.21 34.38
N SER A 281 -11.78 -4.50 34.08
CA SER A 281 -12.61 -5.54 34.70
C SER A 281 -11.96 -6.14 35.95
N ASN A 282 -10.66 -5.88 36.14
CA ASN A 282 -9.87 -6.35 37.27
C ASN A 282 -8.86 -5.31 37.77
N ASP A 283 -8.36 -5.50 38.98
CA ASP A 283 -7.43 -4.56 39.64
C ASP A 283 -6.10 -4.39 38.88
N LYS A 284 -5.66 -5.40 38.12
CA LYS A 284 -4.43 -5.33 37.32
C LYS A 284 -4.62 -4.43 36.09
N GLU A 285 -5.79 -4.49 35.45
CA GLU A 285 -6.17 -3.58 34.37
C GLU A 285 -6.34 -2.17 34.89
N ARG A 286 -6.98 -1.99 36.05
CA ARG A 286 -7.17 -0.68 36.67
C ARG A 286 -5.84 0.03 36.96
N LYS A 287 -4.89 -0.70 37.56
CA LYS A 287 -3.52 -0.20 37.77
C LYS A 287 -2.81 0.19 36.48
N ARG A 288 -3.02 -0.54 35.38
CA ARG A 288 -2.45 -0.18 34.06
C ARG A 288 -3.08 1.10 33.53
N VAL A 289 -4.40 1.26 33.61
CA VAL A 289 -5.11 2.48 33.19
C VAL A 289 -4.63 3.69 33.98
N ASP A 290 -4.48 3.55 35.30
CA ASP A 290 -4.02 4.64 36.17
C ASP A 290 -2.59 5.08 35.83
N LEU A 291 -1.70 4.11 35.57
CA LEU A 291 -0.31 4.37 35.17
C LEU A 291 -0.24 5.11 33.81
N TRP A 292 -1.08 4.72 32.85
CA TRP A 292 -1.16 5.37 31.54
C TRP A 292 -1.74 6.79 31.63
N ALA A 293 -2.74 7.01 32.48
CA ALA A 293 -3.32 8.33 32.72
C ALA A 293 -2.29 9.31 33.33
N GLU A 294 -1.45 8.81 34.23
CA GLU A 294 -0.34 9.58 34.82
C GLU A 294 0.72 9.95 33.75
N LEU A 295 1.05 9.00 32.86
CA LEU A 295 2.07 9.18 31.83
C LEU A 295 1.61 10.10 30.68
N LEU A 296 0.32 10.03 30.31
CA LEU A 296 -0.27 10.79 29.20
C LEU A 296 -0.92 12.13 29.63
N LYS A 297 -0.93 12.45 30.94
CA LYS A 297 -1.57 13.64 31.52
C LYS A 297 -3.04 13.82 31.09
N SER A 298 -3.75 12.71 30.89
CA SER A 298 -5.12 12.69 30.39
C SER A 298 -6.05 11.93 31.36
N ASN A 299 -7.34 12.28 31.37
CA ASN A 299 -8.29 11.80 32.38
C ASN A 299 -8.53 10.27 32.21
N PRO A 300 -8.39 9.44 33.27
CA PRO A 300 -8.54 7.99 33.18
C PRO A 300 -9.95 7.55 32.76
N ILE A 301 -10.98 8.38 32.97
CA ILE A 301 -12.37 8.03 32.64
C ILE A 301 -12.64 8.07 31.13
N THR A 302 -11.84 8.77 30.33
CA THR A 302 -11.98 8.81 28.87
C THR A 302 -11.21 7.70 28.15
N MET A 303 -10.28 7.04 28.83
CA MET A 303 -9.39 6.02 28.24
C MET A 303 -10.05 4.63 28.20
N SER A 304 -10.47 4.18 27.02
CA SER A 304 -10.77 2.76 26.76
C SER A 304 -9.46 1.96 26.72
N LEU A 305 -9.46 0.71 27.19
CA LEU A 305 -8.34 -0.23 27.00
C LEU A 305 -7.93 -0.36 25.52
N LEU A 306 -8.87 -0.13 24.59
CA LEU A 306 -8.59 -0.07 23.16
C LEU A 306 -7.87 1.23 22.77
N ALA A 307 -8.22 2.39 23.35
CA ALA A 307 -7.56 3.67 23.07
C ALA A 307 -6.06 3.65 23.46
N MET A 308 -5.68 2.85 24.46
CA MET A 308 -4.28 2.62 24.85
C MET A 308 -3.47 1.84 23.82
N LEU A 309 -4.12 1.14 22.88
CA LEU A 309 -3.46 0.42 21.79
C LEU A 309 -3.31 1.28 20.51
N PHE A 310 -3.95 2.46 20.47
CA PHE A 310 -3.98 3.36 19.29
C PHE A 310 -3.23 4.69 19.49
N MET A 311 -2.50 4.86 20.60
CA MET A 311 -1.53 5.94 20.81
C MET A 311 -0.11 5.38 20.81
#